data_AF-A0AAZ1Y4Q6-F1
#
_entry.id   AF-A0AAZ1Y4Q6-F1
#
_cell.length_a   1.000
_cell.length_b   1.000
_cell.length_c   1.000
_cell.angle_alpha   90.00
_cell.angle_beta   90.00
_cell.angle_gamma   90.00
#
_symmetry.space_group_name_H-M   'P 1'
#
loop_
_entity.id
_entity.type
_entity.pdbx_description
1 polymer ?
#
loop_
_entity_poly.entity_id
_entity_poly.type
_entity_poly.pdbx_seq_one_letter_code
_entity_poly.pdbx_strand_id
1 'polypeptide(L)'
;MVFFAVSFTGVSLSDQVHQTPANMYKNPNETATLRCLHTISSYNRFLWYKQSQGGQLQLLGYMWGSRPTLEANVSATLDGNADENKNCTLTIEKLQQDSSAVYFCAASLHSVIYGSCSAQKPHHHI
;
A
#
# COMPACT_ATOMS: atom_id res chain seq x y z
N MET A 1 -25.26 4.76 -29.47
CA MET A 1 -24.79 4.53 -28.09
C MET A 1 -24.63 3.04 -27.92
N VAL A 2 -23.40 2.54 -27.96
CA VAL A 2 -23.11 1.11 -27.78
C VAL A 2 -22.20 1.03 -26.56
N PHE A 3 -22.70 0.41 -25.50
CA PHE A 3 -21.90 0.07 -24.33
C PHE A 3 -21.25 -1.29 -24.58
N PHE A 4 -19.95 -1.29 -24.78
CA PHE A 4 -19.15 -2.52 -24.64
C PHE A 4 -18.81 -2.68 -23.16
N ALA A 5 -19.48 -3.62 -22.49
CA ALA A 5 -19.08 -4.10 -21.18
C ALA A 5 -18.27 -5.38 -21.36
N VAL A 6 -16.95 -5.30 -21.18
CA VAL A 6 -16.09 -6.48 -21.08
C VAL A 6 -15.98 -6.84 -19.61
N SER A 7 -16.72 -7.87 -19.19
CA SER A 7 -16.64 -8.43 -17.84
C SER A 7 -15.46 -9.40 -17.76
N PHE A 8 -14.31 -8.94 -17.28
CA PHE A 8 -13.27 -9.85 -16.83
C PHE A 8 -13.66 -10.34 -15.43
N THR A 9 -14.14 -11.59 -15.29
CA THR A 9 -14.20 -12.26 -13.98
C THR A 9 -12.80 -12.75 -13.61
N GLY A 10 -11.87 -11.80 -13.44
CA GLY A 10 -10.58 -12.05 -12.80
C GLY A 10 -10.73 -11.74 -11.31
N VAL A 11 -10.58 -12.74 -10.45
CA VAL A 11 -10.50 -12.51 -9.00
C VAL A 11 -9.15 -11.85 -8.74
N SER A 12 -9.13 -10.51 -8.66
CA SER A 12 -7.94 -9.78 -8.25
C SER A 12 -7.87 -9.80 -6.73
N LEU A 13 -6.73 -10.22 -6.16
CA LEU A 13 -6.48 -10.07 -4.72
C LEU A 13 -6.52 -8.59 -4.27
N SER A 14 -6.49 -7.65 -5.21
CA SER A 14 -6.73 -6.23 -4.94
C SER A 14 -8.05 -5.97 -4.23
N ASP A 15 -9.09 -6.80 -4.45
CA ASP A 15 -10.39 -6.60 -3.81
C ASP A 15 -10.40 -7.01 -2.32
N GLN A 16 -9.32 -7.65 -1.85
CA GLN A 16 -9.16 -8.08 -0.46
C GLN A 16 -8.13 -7.22 0.31
N VAL A 17 -7.60 -6.15 -0.30
CA VAL A 17 -6.72 -5.17 0.34
C VAL A 17 -7.38 -3.81 0.24
N HIS A 18 -7.70 -3.21 1.37
CA HIS A 18 -8.45 -1.96 1.44
C HIS A 18 -7.60 -0.86 2.06
N GLN A 19 -7.33 0.18 1.27
CA GLN A 19 -6.58 1.37 1.70
C GLN A 19 -7.51 2.58 1.83
N THR A 20 -7.34 3.34 2.90
CA THR A 20 -8.12 4.56 3.17
C THR A 20 -7.25 5.68 3.77
N PRO A 21 -7.52 6.96 3.43
CA PRO A 21 -8.37 7.41 2.33
C PRO A 21 -7.76 7.12 0.95
N ALA A 22 -8.57 7.17 -0.11
CA ALA A 22 -8.10 6.98 -1.49
C ALA A 22 -7.29 8.18 -2.01
N ASN A 23 -7.67 9.39 -1.57
CA ASN A 23 -7.00 10.64 -1.90
C ASN A 23 -7.00 11.56 -0.66
N MET A 24 -5.97 12.38 -0.53
CA MET A 24 -5.81 13.29 0.59
C MET A 24 -5.02 14.51 0.14
N TYR A 25 -5.48 15.69 0.57
CA TYR A 25 -4.82 16.97 0.36
C TYR A 25 -4.51 17.57 1.73
N LYS A 26 -3.26 17.91 1.96
CA LYS A 26 -2.73 18.41 3.23
C LYS A 26 -1.73 19.52 2.96
N ASN A 27 -1.62 20.45 3.89
CA ASN A 27 -0.64 21.53 3.80
C ASN A 27 0.76 21.04 4.22
N PRO A 28 1.83 21.73 3.81
CA PRO A 28 3.16 21.48 4.33
C PRO A 28 3.21 21.55 5.86
N ASN A 29 4.08 20.76 6.47
CA ASN A 29 4.23 20.56 7.92
C ASN A 29 3.05 19.87 8.64
N GLU A 30 1.96 19.56 7.95
CA GLU A 30 0.88 18.73 8.52
C GLU A 30 1.28 17.24 8.56
N THR A 31 0.44 16.44 9.21
CA THR A 31 0.58 14.98 9.28
C THR A 31 -0.44 14.31 8.36
N ALA A 32 0.03 13.34 7.59
CA ALA A 32 -0.80 12.44 6.79
C ALA A 32 -0.88 11.07 7.45
N THR A 33 -2.07 10.48 7.47
CA THR A 33 -2.29 9.13 7.98
C THR A 33 -3.03 8.30 6.94
N LEU A 34 -2.43 7.18 6.56
CA LEU A 34 -2.98 6.20 5.62
C LEU A 34 -3.20 4.89 6.37
N ARG A 35 -4.34 4.26 6.16
CA ARG A 35 -4.71 2.99 6.79
C ARG A 35 -4.89 1.93 5.73
N CYS A 36 -4.42 0.73 6.04
CA CYS A 36 -4.58 -0.42 5.19
C CYS A 36 -5.03 -1.63 6.01
N LEU A 37 -5.92 -2.43 5.45
CA LEU A 37 -6.33 -3.72 6.00
C LEU A 37 -6.47 -4.74 4.89
N HIS A 38 -6.40 -6.03 5.21
CA HIS A 38 -6.68 -7.10 4.26
C HIS A 38 -7.57 -8.17 4.89
N THR A 39 -8.31 -8.88 4.03
CA THR A 39 -9.15 -10.02 4.41
C THR A 39 -8.55 -11.37 3.97
N ILE A 40 -7.33 -11.34 3.43
CA ILE A 40 -6.63 -12.53 2.93
C ILE A 40 -6.12 -13.37 4.11
N SER A 41 -6.64 -14.59 4.23
CA SER A 41 -6.17 -15.51 5.26
C SER A 41 -4.71 -15.92 5.06
N SER A 42 -4.00 -16.26 6.14
CA SER A 42 -2.56 -16.56 6.22
C SER A 42 -1.58 -15.41 6.01
N TYR A 43 -2.01 -14.30 5.39
CA TYR A 43 -1.14 -13.14 5.21
C TYR A 43 -0.86 -12.50 6.57
N ASN A 44 0.40 -12.14 6.79
CA ASN A 44 0.89 -11.65 8.07
C ASN A 44 1.88 -10.49 7.91
N ARG A 45 1.92 -9.88 6.72
CA ARG A 45 2.83 -8.80 6.40
C ARG A 45 2.17 -7.73 5.54
N PHE A 46 2.26 -6.48 5.98
CA PHE A 46 1.97 -5.30 5.17
C PHE A 46 3.25 -4.65 4.69
N LEU A 47 3.24 -4.14 3.46
CA LEU A 47 4.30 -3.31 2.89
C LEU A 47 3.70 -1.99 2.43
N TRP A 48 4.43 -0.91 2.69
CA TRP A 48 4.06 0.43 2.25
C TRP A 48 5.05 0.93 1.22
N TYR A 49 4.53 1.38 0.09
CA TYR A 49 5.32 1.94 -1.01
C TYR A 49 4.91 3.37 -1.29
N LYS A 50 5.87 4.15 -1.78
CA LYS A 50 5.69 5.48 -2.35
C LYS A 50 6.03 5.43 -3.83
N GLN A 51 5.17 5.98 -4.67
CA GLN A 51 5.41 6.22 -6.08
C GLN A 51 5.44 7.72 -6.34
N SER A 52 6.65 8.26 -6.51
CA SER A 52 6.84 9.65 -6.93
C SER A 52 6.52 9.82 -8.42
N GLN A 53 6.48 11.06 -8.92
CA GLN A 53 6.15 11.36 -10.33
C GLN A 53 7.01 10.60 -11.37
N GLY A 54 8.21 10.14 -11.01
CA GLY A 54 9.06 9.30 -11.85
C GLY A 54 8.61 7.84 -12.01
N GLY A 55 7.50 7.43 -11.39
CA GLY A 55 6.88 6.11 -11.56
C GLY A 55 7.55 4.96 -10.80
N GLN A 56 8.76 5.14 -10.27
CA GLN A 56 9.44 4.13 -9.47
C GLN A 56 8.77 3.95 -8.10
N LEU A 57 8.54 2.69 -7.72
CA LEU A 57 8.08 2.32 -6.38
C LEU A 57 9.27 2.25 -5.43
N GLN A 58 9.21 3.04 -4.37
CA GLN A 58 10.14 3.00 -3.25
C GLN A 58 9.45 2.34 -2.05
N LEU A 59 10.08 1.32 -1.47
CA LEU A 59 9.62 0.75 -0.21
C LEU A 59 9.86 1.77 0.91
N LEU A 60 8.84 2.04 1.72
CA LEU A 60 8.92 2.89 2.90
C LEU A 60 9.18 2.07 4.17
N GLY A 61 8.62 0.87 4.21
CA GLY A 61 8.71 -0.04 5.34
C GLY A 61 7.68 -1.15 5.25
N TYR A 62 7.72 -2.05 6.22
CA TYR A 62 6.80 -3.16 6.34
C TYR A 62 6.45 -3.45 7.81
N MET A 63 5.32 -4.11 8.01
CA MET A 63 4.88 -4.62 9.30
C MET A 63 4.76 -6.12 9.22
N TRP A 64 5.35 -6.85 10.17
CA TRP A 64 5.25 -8.31 10.27
C TRP A 64 4.57 -8.71 11.58
N GLY A 65 3.36 -9.27 11.51
CA GLY A 65 2.48 -9.36 12.68
C GLY A 65 2.32 -7.98 13.30
N SER A 66 2.79 -7.76 14.52
CA SER A 66 2.83 -6.45 15.21
C SER A 66 4.21 -5.78 15.24
N ARG A 67 5.14 -6.20 14.38
CA ARG A 67 6.54 -5.72 14.37
C ARG A 67 6.77 -4.79 13.18
N PRO A 68 6.82 -3.46 13.38
CA PRO A 68 7.11 -2.51 12.31
C PRO A 68 8.61 -2.48 11.97
N THR A 69 8.94 -2.22 10.72
CA THR A 69 10.29 -1.95 10.23
C THR A 69 10.21 -0.89 9.15
N LEU A 70 11.00 0.17 9.27
CA LEU A 70 11.08 1.26 8.28
C LEU A 70 12.39 1.14 7.50
N GLU A 71 12.35 1.54 6.24
CA GLU A 71 13.56 1.68 5.44
C GLU A 71 14.41 2.86 5.94
N ALA A 72 15.71 2.81 5.64
CA ALA A 72 16.62 3.88 6.00
C ALA A 72 16.18 5.22 5.37
N ASN A 73 16.30 6.31 6.12
CA ASN A 73 15.94 7.67 5.71
C ASN A 73 14.45 7.90 5.43
N VAL A 74 13.56 7.02 5.88
CA VAL A 74 12.11 7.25 5.82
C VAL A 74 11.64 7.89 7.12
N SER A 75 11.13 9.12 7.02
CA SER A 75 10.51 9.84 8.14
C SER A 75 9.00 9.55 8.19
N ALA A 76 8.67 8.35 8.64
CA ALA A 76 7.29 7.92 8.87
C ALA A 76 7.21 7.01 10.09
N THR A 77 6.01 6.67 10.53
CA THR A 77 5.77 5.64 11.54
C THR A 77 4.79 4.60 11.02
N LEU A 78 4.98 3.36 11.47
CA LEU A 78 4.07 2.24 11.20
C LEU A 78 3.47 1.77 12.51
N ASP A 79 2.15 1.62 12.53
CA ASP A 79 1.42 1.14 13.70
C ASP A 79 0.35 0.10 13.31
N GLY A 80 0.00 -0.77 14.25
CA GLY A 80 -1.06 -1.78 14.08
C GLY A 80 -0.55 -3.22 13.98
N ASN A 81 -1.25 -4.04 13.21
CA ASN A 81 -0.94 -5.45 13.03
C ASN A 81 -1.29 -5.91 11.60
N ALA A 82 -0.47 -6.81 11.06
CA ALA A 82 -0.52 -7.29 9.69
C ALA A 82 -1.24 -8.63 9.46
N ASP A 83 -1.95 -9.13 10.47
CA ASP A 83 -2.78 -10.31 10.38
C ASP A 83 -4.13 -9.98 9.72
N GLU A 84 -4.85 -11.03 9.32
CA GLU A 84 -6.16 -10.92 8.69
C GLU A 84 -7.14 -10.04 9.49
N ASN A 85 -7.84 -9.15 8.79
CA ASN A 85 -8.83 -8.21 9.34
C ASN A 85 -8.25 -7.22 10.37
N LYS A 86 -6.92 -7.04 10.40
CA LYS A 86 -6.25 -6.00 11.18
C LYS A 86 -5.79 -4.85 10.30
N ASN A 87 -5.60 -3.69 10.93
CA ASN A 87 -5.14 -2.49 10.26
C ASN A 87 -3.65 -2.31 10.47
N CYS A 88 -2.95 -1.89 9.42
CA CYS A 88 -1.65 -1.26 9.48
C CYS A 88 -1.78 0.19 9.03
N THR A 89 -1.25 1.10 9.84
CA THR A 89 -1.34 2.54 9.64
C THR A 89 0.05 3.08 9.32
N LEU A 90 0.18 3.81 8.21
CA LEU A 90 1.35 4.61 7.87
C LEU A 90 1.06 6.07 8.22
N THR A 91 1.90 6.66 9.06
CA THR A 91 1.83 8.09 9.40
C THR A 91 3.08 8.80 8.91
N ILE A 92 2.89 9.82 8.09
CA ILE A 92 3.97 10.67 7.56
C ILE A 92 3.83 12.02 8.24
N GLU A 93 4.82 12.38 9.03
CA GLU A 93 4.86 13.65 9.76
C GLU A 93 5.59 14.72 8.94
N LYS A 94 5.26 15.98 9.22
CA LYS A 94 5.94 17.16 8.64
C LYS A 94 6.02 17.08 7.11
N LEU A 95 4.86 16.98 6.46
CA LEU A 95 4.76 16.86 5.01
C LEU A 95 5.57 17.95 4.28
N GLN A 96 6.31 17.52 3.27
CA GLN A 96 7.11 18.36 2.39
C GLN A 96 6.65 18.22 0.94
N GLN A 97 7.17 19.04 0.04
CA GLN A 97 6.78 19.00 -1.37
C GLN A 97 7.05 17.64 -2.02
N ASP A 98 8.13 16.98 -1.62
CA ASP A 98 8.50 15.62 -2.05
C ASP A 98 7.57 14.54 -1.49
N SER A 99 6.73 14.85 -0.49
CA SER A 99 5.74 13.94 0.09
C SER A 99 4.52 13.78 -0.83
N SER A 100 4.37 14.63 -1.84
CA SER A 100 3.34 14.49 -2.88
C SER A 100 3.67 13.30 -3.78
N ALA A 101 2.90 12.22 -3.62
CA ALA A 101 3.13 10.95 -4.30
C ALA A 101 1.85 10.09 -4.23
N VAL A 102 1.83 8.99 -4.98
CA VAL A 102 0.85 7.93 -4.78
C VAL A 102 1.42 6.94 -3.78
N TYR A 103 0.64 6.59 -2.75
CA TYR A 103 1.04 5.63 -1.73
C TYR A 103 0.28 4.33 -1.92
N PHE A 104 0.99 3.22 -1.89
CA PHE A 104 0.43 1.89 -2.07
C PHE A 104 0.70 1.00 -0.87
N CYS A 105 -0.36 0.36 -0.39
CA CYS A 105 -0.27 -0.75 0.52
C CYS A 105 -0.33 -2.08 -0.23
N ALA A 106 0.46 -3.06 0.20
CA ALA A 106 0.36 -4.44 -0.23
C ALA A 106 0.36 -5.37 0.99
N ALA A 107 -0.38 -6.47 0.90
CA ALA A 107 -0.37 -7.54 1.89
C ALA A 107 0.34 -8.77 1.31
N SER A 108 1.06 -9.52 2.14
CA SER A 108 1.77 -10.74 1.72
C SER A 108 1.86 -11.78 2.83
N LEU A 109 1.97 -13.04 2.43
CA LEU A 109 2.42 -14.13 3.29
C LEU A 109 3.95 -14.17 3.25
N HIS A 110 4.60 -14.25 4.42
CA HIS A 110 6.02 -14.60 4.47
C HIS A 110 6.21 -16.06 4.05
N SER A 111 6.56 -16.28 2.79
CA SER A 111 6.94 -17.60 2.28
C SER A 111 8.45 -17.63 2.05
N VAL A 112 9.15 -18.57 2.69
CA VAL A 112 10.54 -18.92 2.34
C VAL A 112 10.56 -19.84 1.09
N ILE A 113 9.50 -19.85 0.28
CA ILE A 113 9.36 -20.80 -0.83
C ILE A 113 9.04 -20.04 -2.12
N TYR A 114 9.93 -20.27 -3.09
CA TYR A 114 10.07 -19.70 -4.42
C TYR A 114 8.77 -19.38 -5.17
N GLY A 115 8.77 -18.20 -5.80
CA GLY A 115 8.05 -17.93 -7.05
C GLY A 115 6.58 -17.58 -6.91
N SER A 116 6.27 -16.31 -6.65
CA SER A 116 4.97 -15.75 -7.04
C SER A 116 5.17 -14.38 -7.69
N CYS A 117 4.70 -14.28 -8.94
CA CYS A 117 4.77 -13.08 -9.76
C CYS A 117 3.93 -11.98 -9.11
N SER A 118 4.53 -10.83 -8.82
CA SER A 118 3.78 -9.65 -8.38
C SER A 118 2.87 -9.20 -9.53
N ALA A 119 1.57 -9.40 -9.39
CA ALA A 119 0.59 -8.85 -10.33
C ALA A 119 0.51 -7.33 -10.10
N GLN A 120 1.23 -6.55 -10.90
CA GLN A 120 1.05 -5.11 -10.98
C GLN A 120 -0.11 -4.81 -11.94
N LYS A 121 -0.99 -3.90 -11.54
CA LYS A 121 -2.08 -3.41 -12.40
C LYS A 121 -1.45 -2.77 -13.65
N PRO A 122 -1.96 -3.02 -14.87
CA PRO A 122 -1.37 -2.46 -16.08
C PRO A 122 -1.35 -0.93 -16.02
N HIS A 123 -0.23 -0.35 -16.47
CA HIS A 123 -0.08 1.08 -16.65
C HIS A 123 -1.06 1.54 -17.75
N HIS A 124 -2.15 2.20 -17.38
CA HIS A 124 -2.95 2.94 -18.35
C HIS A 124 -2.28 4.30 -18.57
N HIS A 125 -1.64 4.45 -19.73
CA HIS A 125 -1.27 5.75 -20.28
C HIS A 125 -2.57 6.52 -20.61
N ILE A 126 -2.69 7.73 -20.06
CA ILE A 126 -3.57 8.78 -20.60
C ILE A 126 -2.71 9.65 -21.51
#